data_AF-A0A4Z0A5S6-F1
#
_entry.id   AF-A0A4Z0A5S6-F1
#
_cell.length_a   1.000
_cell.length_b   1.000
_cell.length_c   1.000
_cell.angle_alpha   90.00
_cell.angle_beta   90.00
_cell.angle_gamma   90.00
#
_symmetry.space_group_name_H-M   'P 1'
#
loop_
_entity.id
_entity.type
_entity.pdbx_description
1 polymer ?
#
loop_
_entity_poly.entity_id
_entity_poly.type
_entity_poly.pdbx_seq_one_letter_code
_entity_poly.pdbx_strand_id
1 'polypeptide(L)'
;MATPTFVDDPEKGTLNVVLPSRPPNPGGDSQISDRSGETSPSPDAKLKDPANGVTIAAVPFPTLSSQKVSDTKKAKKRAPLRIRVSLWFNTYRSALSLSLMAVTDVHYRSISKFVTFIVTMNMIGILLAALNIWKYPRRYTGALVLGNLLTAILMRNELFGRLLYKLVNTLFPKWPPLWFRLGCTSVLQHLGGIHSGCAFSGFAWLVFRVTLIFINHKNNHDAILITGVVTNLCVAVSIASAFPWVRNTHHNVFERHHRFIGWLGLLSTWVFVVLGDSYDLETHSWNPDGTTILHQQDFWFAFGMTIFILIPWFTIREVKVDIEVVGRIIFPGDPYS
;
A
#
# COMPACT_ATOMS: atom_id res chain seq x y z
N MET A 1 14.88 39.81 -31.59
CA MET A 1 13.73 38.89 -31.76
C MET A 1 14.24 37.49 -31.46
N ALA A 2 13.64 36.78 -30.50
CA ALA A 2 14.03 35.41 -30.17
C ALA A 2 12.85 34.49 -30.48
N THR A 3 13.01 33.63 -31.49
CA THR A 3 12.07 32.54 -31.79
C THR A 3 12.31 31.38 -30.82
N PRO A 4 11.26 30.74 -30.29
CA PRO A 4 11.41 29.58 -29.43
C PRO A 4 11.79 28.33 -30.25
N THR A 5 12.68 27.50 -29.71
CA THR A 5 12.96 26.17 -30.25
C THR A 5 12.67 25.12 -29.19
N PHE A 6 11.69 24.26 -29.53
CA PHE A 6 11.32 22.97 -28.94
C PHE A 6 11.56 22.73 -27.43
N VAL A 7 10.45 22.52 -26.73
CA VAL A 7 10.43 21.75 -25.47
C VAL A 7 10.64 20.29 -25.82
N ASP A 8 11.74 19.69 -25.36
CA ASP A 8 11.95 18.25 -25.48
C ASP A 8 11.00 17.47 -24.56
N ASP A 9 10.51 16.37 -25.10
CA ASP A 9 9.60 15.43 -24.45
C ASP A 9 10.34 14.66 -23.33
N PRO A 10 9.87 14.73 -22.05
CA PRO A 10 10.51 14.04 -20.93
C PRO A 10 10.50 12.50 -21.04
N GLU A 11 9.79 11.90 -22.00
CA GLU A 11 9.84 10.45 -22.24
C GLU A 11 11.14 9.99 -22.93
N LYS A 12 11.96 10.89 -23.49
CA LYS A 12 13.25 10.55 -24.13
C LYS A 12 14.42 10.72 -23.16
N GLY A 13 14.77 9.64 -22.47
CA GLY A 13 15.83 9.57 -21.45
C GLY A 13 17.28 9.75 -21.95
N THR A 14 17.61 10.86 -22.59
CA THR A 14 18.97 11.24 -23.00
C THR A 14 19.46 12.48 -22.26
N LEU A 15 19.97 12.29 -21.04
CA LEU A 15 20.70 13.33 -20.31
C LEU A 15 22.10 13.51 -20.90
N ASN A 16 22.28 14.54 -21.75
CA ASN A 16 23.61 15.01 -22.13
C ASN A 16 24.26 15.71 -20.94
N VAL A 17 25.13 14.99 -20.22
CA VAL A 17 25.87 15.52 -19.06
C VAL A 17 26.99 16.43 -19.55
N VAL A 18 26.81 17.75 -19.40
CA VAL A 18 27.90 18.72 -19.54
C VAL A 18 28.65 18.80 -18.21
N LEU A 19 29.89 18.29 -18.19
CA LEU A 19 30.77 18.37 -17.03
C LEU A 19 31.46 19.74 -16.94
N PRO A 20 31.57 20.37 -15.75
CA PRO A 20 32.33 21.60 -15.57
C PRO A 20 33.85 21.35 -15.67
N SER A 21 34.59 22.36 -16.13
CA SER A 21 36.03 22.28 -16.36
C SER A 21 36.88 22.25 -15.08
N ARG A 22 37.97 21.48 -15.13
CA ARG A 22 38.89 21.19 -14.00
C ARG A 22 39.74 22.41 -13.62
N PRO A 23 39.92 22.74 -12.31
CA PRO A 23 40.88 23.74 -11.85
C PRO A 23 42.34 23.21 -11.86
N PRO A 24 43.35 24.10 -11.97
CA PRO A 24 44.76 23.70 -12.10
C PRO A 24 45.37 23.14 -10.81
N ASN A 25 46.35 22.25 -10.98
CA ASN A 25 47.00 21.50 -9.90
C ASN A 25 48.31 22.19 -9.44
N PRO A 26 48.58 22.37 -8.14
CA PRO A 26 49.91 22.78 -7.67
C PRO A 26 50.84 21.56 -7.56
N GLY A 27 51.97 21.59 -8.27
CA GLY A 27 53.19 20.93 -7.80
C GLY A 27 53.78 21.74 -6.63
N GLY A 28 54.65 21.20 -5.77
CA GLY A 28 55.39 19.94 -5.86
C GLY A 28 56.89 20.25 -5.87
N ASP A 29 57.55 20.14 -4.71
CA ASP A 29 59.00 20.29 -4.57
C ASP A 29 59.55 19.48 -3.39
N SER A 30 60.88 19.34 -3.30
CA SER A 30 61.59 18.15 -2.79
C SER A 30 62.50 18.33 -1.56
N GLN A 31 62.84 17.20 -0.88
CA GLN A 31 64.08 16.81 -0.14
C GLN A 31 63.71 15.75 0.94
N ILE A 32 64.32 14.57 1.17
CA ILE A 32 65.67 13.95 1.08
C ILE A 32 66.49 13.99 2.39
N SER A 33 66.80 12.79 2.92
CA SER A 33 67.84 12.42 3.94
C SER A 33 67.62 12.91 5.40
N ASP A 34 68.19 12.32 6.47
CA ASP A 34 69.17 11.22 6.59
C ASP A 34 69.08 10.42 7.94
N ARG A 35 70.11 9.59 8.21
CA ARG A 35 70.20 8.39 9.09
C ARG A 35 70.91 8.56 10.46
N SER A 36 70.39 7.90 11.52
CA SER A 36 71.06 7.47 12.79
C SER A 36 70.15 6.46 13.56
N GLY A 37 70.50 5.79 14.68
CA GLY A 37 71.75 5.58 15.44
C GLY A 37 71.54 4.72 16.72
N GLU A 38 72.60 4.04 17.22
CA GLU A 38 72.93 3.50 18.58
C GLU A 38 71.89 2.67 19.41
N THR A 39 72.09 1.50 20.04
CA THR A 39 73.14 0.73 20.80
C THR A 39 73.10 0.72 22.35
N SER A 40 72.37 -0.25 22.92
CA SER A 40 72.82 -1.23 23.95
C SER A 40 73.00 -0.75 25.45
N PRO A 41 73.53 -1.55 26.42
CA PRO A 41 72.68 -2.23 27.44
C PRO A 41 73.19 -2.21 28.92
N SER A 42 72.44 -2.72 29.91
CA SER A 42 72.95 -3.55 31.06
C SER A 42 71.90 -3.98 32.12
N PRO A 43 72.21 -4.95 33.03
CA PRO A 43 71.26 -5.62 33.95
C PRO A 43 71.64 -5.55 35.46
N ASP A 44 71.08 -6.48 36.26
CA ASP A 44 71.49 -7.03 37.58
C ASP A 44 70.78 -6.58 38.89
N ALA A 45 70.28 -7.58 39.64
CA ALA A 45 70.57 -7.79 41.08
C ALA A 45 70.06 -9.18 41.59
N LYS A 46 70.85 -9.84 42.46
CA LYS A 46 70.61 -11.18 43.06
C LYS A 46 70.02 -11.09 44.48
N LEU A 47 69.45 -12.18 45.04
CA LEU A 47 69.92 -12.74 46.34
C LEU A 47 69.41 -14.17 46.76
N LYS A 48 70.38 -15.07 46.99
CA LYS A 48 70.56 -16.12 48.04
C LYS A 48 69.48 -17.15 48.46
N ASP A 49 69.88 -18.42 48.29
CA ASP A 49 69.70 -19.65 49.11
C ASP A 49 70.28 -19.53 50.57
N PRO A 50 70.10 -20.46 51.56
CA PRO A 50 70.16 -21.94 51.38
C PRO A 50 69.46 -22.92 52.38
N ALA A 51 69.65 -24.23 52.06
CA ALA A 51 70.04 -25.33 52.97
C ALA A 51 69.02 -26.38 53.51
N ASN A 52 69.38 -27.65 53.24
CA ASN A 52 69.30 -28.88 54.06
C ASN A 52 68.25 -29.97 53.76
N GLY A 53 68.75 -31.22 53.73
CA GLY A 53 68.01 -32.43 54.14
C GLY A 53 67.71 -33.48 53.07
N VAL A 54 68.46 -34.59 53.06
CA VAL A 54 68.13 -35.82 52.32
C VAL A 54 67.78 -36.93 53.31
N THR A 55 66.62 -37.57 53.17
CA THR A 55 66.36 -38.96 53.63
C THR A 55 65.14 -39.58 52.93
N ILE A 56 64.97 -40.91 53.06
CA ILE A 56 64.30 -41.80 52.11
C ILE A 56 63.06 -42.52 52.71
N ALA A 57 62.16 -42.96 51.81
CA ALA A 57 61.11 -43.99 51.94
C ALA A 57 59.75 -43.66 52.62
N ALA A 58 58.68 -43.73 51.81
CA ALA A 58 57.51 -44.60 52.04
C ALA A 58 56.65 -44.75 50.76
N VAL A 59 56.23 -45.98 50.46
CA VAL A 59 55.29 -46.43 49.41
C VAL A 59 54.56 -47.62 50.09
N PRO A 60 53.20 -47.81 50.05
CA PRO A 60 52.36 -47.84 48.84
C PRO A 60 50.90 -47.29 48.94
N PHE A 61 50.17 -47.52 47.85
CA PHE A 61 48.70 -47.50 47.62
C PHE A 61 48.11 -46.27 46.89
N PRO A 62 47.09 -46.48 46.02
CA PRO A 62 47.06 -45.82 44.72
C PRO A 62 46.12 -44.62 44.66
N THR A 63 46.64 -43.49 44.21
CA THR A 63 45.83 -42.35 43.78
C THR A 63 45.46 -42.47 42.30
N LEU A 64 44.19 -42.24 41.98
CA LEU A 64 43.66 -42.36 40.62
C LEU A 64 44.48 -41.54 39.61
N SER A 65 44.73 -42.12 38.44
CA SER A 65 45.37 -41.43 37.32
C SER A 65 44.50 -40.27 36.82
N SER A 66 44.80 -39.06 37.27
CA SER A 66 44.26 -37.85 36.65
C SER A 66 44.93 -37.65 35.29
N GLN A 67 44.30 -38.19 34.24
CA GLN A 67 44.69 -37.88 32.86
C GLN A 67 44.45 -36.39 32.62
N LYS A 68 45.54 -35.61 32.63
CA LYS A 68 45.53 -34.19 32.29
C LYS A 68 45.32 -34.03 30.79
N VAL A 69 44.05 -34.05 30.36
CA VAL A 69 43.67 -33.73 28.99
C VAL A 69 44.17 -32.33 28.65
N SER A 70 45.08 -32.23 27.69
CA SER A 70 45.61 -30.95 27.22
C SER A 70 44.56 -30.25 26.37
N ASP A 71 43.91 -29.25 26.97
CA ASP A 71 42.85 -28.46 26.35
C ASP A 71 43.42 -27.50 25.28
N THR A 72 43.81 -28.04 24.13
CA THR A 72 44.29 -27.25 22.99
C THR A 72 43.12 -26.52 22.33
N LYS A 73 42.73 -25.37 22.88
CA LYS A 73 41.72 -24.47 22.31
C LYS A 73 42.14 -24.00 20.91
N LYS A 74 41.81 -24.78 19.88
CA LYS A 74 41.95 -24.39 18.47
C LYS A 74 41.20 -23.07 18.25
N ALA A 75 41.94 -21.99 18.01
CA ALA A 75 41.37 -20.70 17.70
C ALA A 75 40.47 -20.84 16.45
N LYS A 76 39.16 -20.59 16.59
CA LYS A 76 38.22 -20.57 15.47
C LYS A 76 38.70 -19.52 14.46
N LYS A 77 39.27 -19.96 13.33
CA LYS A 77 39.60 -19.07 12.19
C LYS A 77 38.33 -18.28 11.82
N ARG A 78 38.37 -16.96 12.03
CA ARG A 78 37.27 -16.07 11.64
C ARG A 78 37.17 -16.10 10.10
N ALA A 79 35.97 -16.33 9.58
CA ALA A 79 35.74 -16.34 8.14
C ALA A 79 36.16 -14.99 7.51
N PRO A 80 36.74 -14.99 6.29
CA PRO A 80 37.21 -13.76 5.64
C PRO A 80 36.06 -12.77 5.43
N LEU A 81 36.39 -11.47 5.46
CA LEU A 81 35.40 -10.39 5.50
C LEU A 81 34.34 -10.50 4.38
N ARG A 82 34.76 -10.85 3.16
CA ARG A 82 33.88 -11.03 2.00
C ARG A 82 32.79 -12.09 2.22
N ILE A 83 33.11 -13.21 2.89
CA ILE A 83 32.13 -14.27 3.21
C ILE A 83 31.16 -13.78 4.29
N ARG A 84 31.64 -13.03 5.29
CA ARG A 84 30.77 -12.45 6.34
C ARG A 84 29.83 -11.38 5.79
N VAL A 85 30.30 -10.53 4.88
CA VAL A 85 29.48 -9.53 4.17
C VAL A 85 28.49 -10.19 3.24
N SER A 86 28.89 -11.23 2.49
CA SER A 86 27.99 -12.00 1.63
C SER A 86 26.87 -12.69 2.43
N LEU A 87 27.21 -13.37 3.53
CA LEU A 87 26.23 -13.97 4.45
C LEU A 87 25.31 -12.91 5.06
N TRP A 88 25.86 -11.79 5.53
CA TRP A 88 25.06 -10.69 6.07
C TRP A 88 24.09 -10.14 5.02
N PHE A 89 24.55 -9.83 3.81
CA PHE A 89 23.74 -9.31 2.73
C PHE A 89 22.64 -10.29 2.31
N ASN A 90 22.96 -11.59 2.18
CA ASN A 90 21.98 -12.59 1.78
C ASN A 90 20.94 -12.85 2.89
N THR A 91 21.35 -12.86 4.17
CA THR A 91 20.44 -12.94 5.32
C THR A 91 19.57 -11.68 5.44
N TYR A 92 20.12 -10.49 5.19
CA TYR A 92 19.35 -9.25 5.18
C TYR A 92 18.34 -9.23 4.04
N ARG A 93 18.74 -9.68 2.84
CA ARG A 93 17.87 -9.84 1.66
C ARG A 93 16.76 -10.86 1.92
N SER A 94 17.06 -12.01 2.53
CA SER A 94 16.04 -13.02 2.85
C SER A 94 15.11 -12.56 3.97
N ALA A 95 15.62 -11.90 5.01
CA ALA A 95 14.81 -11.33 6.09
C ALA A 95 13.91 -10.20 5.58
N LEU A 96 14.43 -9.31 4.72
CA LEU A 96 13.65 -8.28 4.05
C LEU A 96 12.59 -8.89 3.13
N SER A 97 12.94 -9.93 2.37
CA SER A 97 11.99 -10.66 1.51
C SER A 97 10.89 -11.34 2.33
N LEU A 98 11.21 -12.04 3.43
CA LEU A 98 10.21 -12.66 4.30
C LEU A 98 9.34 -11.61 5.00
N SER A 99 9.94 -10.51 5.48
CA SER A 99 9.21 -9.40 6.11
C SER A 99 8.24 -8.76 5.10
N LEU A 100 8.71 -8.46 3.89
CA LEU A 100 7.90 -7.92 2.81
C LEU A 100 6.76 -8.89 2.43
N MET A 101 7.07 -10.18 2.26
CA MET A 101 6.05 -11.20 1.97
C MET A 101 5.02 -11.32 3.10
N ALA A 102 5.44 -11.36 4.36
CA ALA A 102 4.54 -11.42 5.52
C ALA A 102 3.66 -10.16 5.63
N VAL A 103 4.22 -8.96 5.42
CA VAL A 103 3.46 -7.70 5.39
C VAL A 103 2.46 -7.71 4.23
N THR A 104 2.86 -8.16 3.03
CA THR A 104 1.91 -8.28 1.90
C THR A 104 0.82 -9.31 2.16
N ASP A 105 1.12 -10.47 2.74
CA ASP A 105 0.13 -11.50 3.04
C ASP A 105 -0.85 -11.04 4.12
N VAL A 106 -0.38 -10.39 5.19
CA VAL A 106 -1.26 -9.79 6.22
C VAL A 106 -2.16 -8.69 5.64
N HIS A 107 -1.61 -7.84 4.75
CA HIS A 107 -2.36 -6.77 4.08
C HIS A 107 -3.42 -7.34 3.14
N TYR A 108 -3.06 -8.29 2.27
CA TYR A 108 -4.01 -8.99 1.39
C TYR A 108 -5.07 -9.73 2.20
N ARG A 109 -4.67 -10.51 3.21
CA ARG A 109 -5.57 -11.29 4.07
C ARG A 109 -6.58 -10.42 4.82
N SER A 110 -6.21 -9.19 5.18
CA SER A 110 -7.12 -8.26 5.85
C SER A 110 -8.03 -7.51 4.87
N ILE A 111 -7.53 -7.10 3.70
CA ILE A 111 -8.37 -6.57 2.61
C ILE A 111 -9.42 -7.60 2.18
N SER A 112 -9.00 -8.85 1.96
CA SER A 112 -9.89 -9.95 1.58
C SER A 112 -10.98 -10.21 2.63
N LYS A 113 -10.69 -10.10 3.93
CA LYS A 113 -11.73 -10.23 4.98
C LYS A 113 -12.86 -9.21 4.82
N PHE A 114 -12.53 -7.93 4.63
CA PHE A 114 -13.54 -6.88 4.45
C PHE A 114 -14.32 -7.05 3.14
N VAL A 115 -13.62 -7.37 2.04
CA VAL A 115 -14.27 -7.66 0.74
C VAL A 115 -15.23 -8.84 0.89
N THR A 116 -14.77 -9.98 1.39
CA THR A 116 -15.59 -11.18 1.58
C THR A 116 -16.79 -10.90 2.48
N PHE A 117 -16.61 -10.22 3.62
CA PHE A 117 -17.70 -9.91 4.54
C PHE A 117 -18.80 -9.04 3.90
N ILE A 118 -18.42 -7.95 3.21
CA ILE A 118 -19.39 -7.06 2.57
C ILE A 118 -20.09 -7.74 1.41
N VAL A 119 -19.34 -8.48 0.59
CA VAL A 119 -19.90 -9.22 -0.55
C VAL A 119 -20.82 -10.34 -0.08
N THR A 120 -20.46 -11.14 0.93
CA THR A 120 -21.37 -12.19 1.43
C THR A 120 -22.65 -11.62 2.01
N MET A 121 -22.58 -10.55 2.82
CA MET A 121 -23.79 -9.89 3.34
C MET A 121 -24.69 -9.36 2.21
N ASN A 122 -24.12 -8.70 1.20
CA ASN A 122 -24.90 -8.20 0.06
C ASN A 122 -25.46 -9.33 -0.81
N MET A 123 -24.69 -10.39 -1.07
CA MET A 123 -25.17 -11.55 -1.84
C MET A 123 -26.30 -12.31 -1.12
N ILE A 124 -26.25 -12.41 0.22
CA ILE A 124 -27.38 -12.91 1.02
C ILE A 124 -28.59 -11.98 0.86
N GLY A 125 -28.39 -10.65 0.89
CA GLY A 125 -29.44 -9.67 0.64
C GLY A 125 -30.10 -9.81 -0.73
N ILE A 126 -29.30 -9.96 -1.80
CA ILE A 126 -29.77 -10.20 -3.17
C ILE A 126 -30.55 -11.52 -3.24
N LEU A 127 -30.04 -12.59 -2.64
CA LEU A 127 -30.72 -13.90 -2.61
C LEU A 127 -32.10 -13.80 -1.91
N LEU A 128 -32.16 -13.16 -0.75
CA LEU A 128 -33.42 -12.97 -0.01
C LEU A 128 -34.42 -12.07 -0.76
N ALA A 129 -33.94 -11.07 -1.51
CA ALA A 129 -34.77 -10.23 -2.37
C ALA A 129 -35.27 -10.98 -3.62
N ALA A 130 -34.42 -11.80 -4.25
CA ALA A 130 -34.76 -12.64 -5.39
C ALA A 130 -35.83 -13.68 -5.02
N LEU A 131 -35.66 -14.37 -3.88
CA LEU A 131 -36.63 -15.29 -3.29
C LEU A 131 -37.91 -14.61 -2.75
N ASN A 132 -37.99 -13.27 -2.84
CA ASN A 132 -39.13 -12.45 -2.40
C ASN A 132 -39.45 -12.54 -0.88
N ILE A 133 -38.49 -13.04 -0.09
CA ILE A 133 -38.53 -13.10 1.37
C ILE A 133 -38.33 -11.68 1.94
N TRP A 134 -37.33 -10.97 1.42
CA TRP A 134 -37.03 -9.59 1.84
C TRP A 134 -37.57 -8.57 0.83
N LYS A 135 -38.77 -8.06 1.10
CA LYS A 135 -39.50 -7.16 0.18
C LYS A 135 -38.89 -5.76 0.05
N TYR A 136 -38.21 -5.25 1.08
CA TYR A 136 -37.67 -3.88 1.07
C TYR A 136 -36.59 -3.67 -0.01
N PRO A 137 -35.51 -4.47 -0.10
CA PRO A 137 -34.53 -4.32 -1.17
C PRO A 137 -35.07 -4.66 -2.57
N ARG A 138 -36.18 -5.41 -2.66
CA ARG A 138 -36.85 -5.68 -3.94
C ARG A 138 -37.66 -4.49 -4.45
N ARG A 139 -38.19 -3.65 -3.54
CA ARG A 139 -38.90 -2.40 -3.87
C ARG A 139 -37.94 -1.22 -4.04
N TYR A 140 -36.96 -1.09 -3.14
CA TYR A 140 -35.98 -0.01 -3.10
C TYR A 140 -34.60 -0.51 -3.55
N THR A 141 -34.54 -1.24 -4.66
CA THR A 141 -33.30 -1.84 -5.18
C THR A 141 -32.25 -0.78 -5.48
N GLY A 142 -32.69 0.38 -5.96
CA GLY A 142 -31.85 1.56 -6.22
C GLY A 142 -31.11 2.07 -4.98
N ALA A 143 -31.79 2.16 -3.85
CA ALA A 143 -31.19 2.56 -2.58
C ALA A 143 -30.04 1.61 -2.16
N LEU A 144 -30.17 0.30 -2.42
CA LEU A 144 -29.10 -0.68 -2.15
C LEU A 144 -27.94 -0.58 -3.15
N VAL A 145 -28.21 -0.28 -4.43
CA VAL A 145 -27.17 0.02 -5.42
C VAL A 145 -26.37 1.25 -4.99
N LEU A 146 -27.06 2.37 -4.84
CA LEU A 146 -26.45 3.68 -4.68
C LEU A 146 -25.86 3.85 -3.28
N GLY A 147 -26.44 3.24 -2.24
CA GLY A 147 -25.85 3.17 -0.90
C GLY A 147 -24.51 2.42 -0.87
N ASN A 148 -24.39 1.30 -1.62
CA ASN A 148 -23.12 0.60 -1.79
C ASN A 148 -22.11 1.45 -2.58
N LEU A 149 -22.50 2.03 -3.72
CA LEU A 149 -21.60 2.87 -4.53
C LEU A 149 -21.14 4.14 -3.77
N LEU A 150 -22.05 4.78 -3.03
CA LEU A 150 -21.78 5.91 -2.14
C LEU A 150 -20.79 5.54 -1.05
N THR A 151 -20.98 4.39 -0.41
CA THR A 151 -20.02 3.89 0.60
C THR A 151 -18.66 3.64 -0.04
N ALA A 152 -18.61 3.06 -1.25
CA ALA A 152 -17.36 2.83 -1.96
C ALA A 152 -16.61 4.14 -2.26
N ILE A 153 -17.31 5.18 -2.73
CA ILE A 153 -16.75 6.51 -2.97
C ILE A 153 -16.27 7.16 -1.66
N LEU A 154 -17.10 7.10 -0.61
CA LEU A 154 -16.80 7.67 0.72
C LEU A 154 -15.49 7.11 1.30
N MET A 155 -15.27 5.79 1.20
CA MET A 155 -14.04 5.14 1.68
C MET A 155 -12.76 5.57 0.93
N ARG A 156 -12.89 6.27 -0.21
CA ARG A 156 -11.76 6.82 -0.99
C ARG A 156 -11.59 8.33 -0.87
N ASN A 157 -12.50 9.03 -0.21
CA ASN A 157 -12.44 10.48 -0.04
C ASN A 157 -11.46 10.87 1.08
N GLU A 158 -10.53 11.79 0.81
CA GLU A 158 -9.46 12.17 1.75
C GLU A 158 -9.96 12.97 2.95
N LEU A 159 -11.04 13.75 2.80
CA LEU A 159 -11.67 14.47 3.92
C LEU A 159 -12.33 13.48 4.87
N PHE A 160 -13.10 12.52 4.35
CA PHE A 160 -13.69 11.45 5.16
C PHE A 160 -12.62 10.64 5.91
N GLY A 161 -11.54 10.24 5.21
CA GLY A 161 -10.40 9.57 5.83
C GLY A 161 -9.82 10.37 7.00
N ARG A 162 -9.48 11.66 6.79
CA ARG A 162 -8.94 12.55 7.84
C ARG A 162 -9.90 12.71 9.02
N LEU A 163 -11.20 12.86 8.76
CA LEU A 163 -12.22 12.93 9.81
C LEU A 163 -12.31 11.64 10.62
N LEU A 164 -12.24 10.47 9.97
CA LEU A 164 -12.29 9.17 10.63
C LEU A 164 -11.05 8.92 11.49
N TYR A 165 -9.84 9.25 11.00
CA TYR A 165 -8.61 9.24 11.80
C TYR A 165 -8.71 10.18 13.02
N LYS A 166 -9.22 11.40 12.84
CA LYS A 166 -9.44 12.35 13.94
C LYS A 166 -10.43 11.79 14.97
N LEU A 167 -11.58 11.28 14.51
CA LEU A 167 -12.63 10.72 15.35
C LEU A 167 -12.11 9.55 16.20
N VAL A 168 -11.42 8.59 15.58
CA VAL A 168 -10.84 7.43 16.28
C VAL A 168 -9.84 7.90 17.34
N ASN A 169 -8.94 8.83 17.01
CA ASN A 169 -7.93 9.33 17.94
C ASN A 169 -8.55 10.18 19.08
N THR A 170 -9.66 10.89 18.85
CA THR A 170 -10.36 11.68 19.87
C THR A 170 -11.25 10.82 20.78
N LEU A 171 -11.95 9.81 20.26
CA LEU A 171 -12.83 8.94 21.04
C LEU A 171 -12.09 7.84 21.79
N PHE A 172 -10.97 7.34 21.25
CA PHE A 172 -10.26 6.17 21.78
C PHE A 172 -8.83 6.44 22.29
N PRO A 173 -8.52 7.56 22.98
CA PRO A 173 -7.15 7.98 23.24
C PRO A 173 -6.41 7.11 24.26
N LYS A 174 -7.07 6.69 25.35
CA LYS A 174 -6.40 6.02 26.51
C LYS A 174 -7.14 4.82 27.12
N TRP A 175 -8.46 4.88 27.23
CA TRP A 175 -9.25 3.85 27.92
C TRP A 175 -9.37 2.48 27.20
N PRO A 176 -9.52 2.38 25.86
CA PRO A 176 -9.83 1.09 25.25
C PRO A 176 -8.62 0.14 25.17
N PRO A 177 -8.87 -1.19 25.24
CA PRO A 177 -7.84 -2.21 25.27
C PRO A 177 -6.97 -2.18 24.00
N LEU A 178 -5.73 -2.67 24.11
CA LEU A 178 -4.74 -2.60 23.03
C LEU A 178 -5.23 -3.28 21.74
N TRP A 179 -5.91 -4.42 21.84
CA TRP A 179 -6.48 -5.12 20.68
C TRP A 179 -7.48 -4.25 19.90
N PHE A 180 -8.25 -3.41 20.60
CA PHE A 180 -9.27 -2.55 19.99
C PHE A 180 -8.61 -1.42 19.21
N ARG A 181 -7.60 -0.76 19.80
CA ARG A 181 -6.82 0.28 19.13
C ARG A 181 -6.10 -0.26 17.89
N LEU A 182 -5.50 -1.46 17.99
CA LEU A 182 -4.89 -2.16 16.84
C LEU A 182 -5.93 -2.53 15.77
N GLY A 183 -7.13 -2.95 16.18
CA GLY A 183 -8.27 -3.20 15.30
C GLY A 183 -8.69 -1.95 14.52
N CYS A 184 -8.89 -0.81 15.21
CA CYS A 184 -9.20 0.48 14.58
C CYS A 184 -8.12 0.90 13.58
N THR A 185 -6.83 0.84 13.95
CA THR A 185 -5.75 1.18 13.01
C THR A 185 -5.68 0.23 11.81
N SER A 186 -5.97 -1.07 11.99
CA SER A 186 -6.02 -2.02 10.87
C SER A 186 -7.19 -1.75 9.93
N VAL A 187 -8.38 -1.44 10.45
CA VAL A 187 -9.53 -1.00 9.63
C VAL A 187 -9.16 0.23 8.80
N LEU A 188 -8.56 1.25 9.44
CA LEU A 188 -8.14 2.50 8.79
C LEU A 188 -7.08 2.29 7.70
N GLN A 189 -6.16 1.34 7.88
CA GLN A 189 -5.17 0.95 6.87
C GLN A 189 -5.75 0.09 5.74
N HIS A 190 -6.96 -0.47 5.90
CA HIS A 190 -7.57 -1.42 4.97
C HIS A 190 -8.94 -0.96 4.44
N LEU A 191 -9.25 0.34 4.53
CA LEU A 191 -10.44 0.97 3.91
C LEU A 191 -10.60 0.63 2.42
N GLY A 192 -9.49 0.36 1.71
CA GLY A 192 -9.50 -0.12 0.32
C GLY A 192 -10.20 -1.48 0.11
N GLY A 193 -10.29 -2.32 1.13
CA GLY A 193 -11.10 -3.53 1.13
C GLY A 193 -12.59 -3.25 1.24
N ILE A 194 -12.98 -2.28 2.08
CA ILE A 194 -14.37 -1.83 2.19
C ILE A 194 -14.83 -1.21 0.87
N HIS A 195 -14.03 -0.30 0.30
CA HIS A 195 -14.25 0.28 -1.02
C HIS A 195 -14.49 -0.79 -2.10
N SER A 196 -13.58 -1.77 -2.22
CA SER A 196 -13.67 -2.81 -3.25
C SER A 196 -14.90 -3.73 -3.05
N GLY A 197 -15.21 -4.09 -1.79
CA GLY A 197 -16.37 -4.91 -1.45
C GLY A 197 -17.69 -4.21 -1.75
N CYS A 198 -17.81 -2.92 -1.39
CA CYS A 198 -18.97 -2.10 -1.69
C CYS A 198 -19.12 -1.82 -3.20
N ALA A 199 -18.03 -1.55 -3.94
CA ALA A 199 -18.09 -1.34 -5.38
C ALA A 199 -18.61 -2.58 -6.12
N PHE A 200 -18.07 -3.77 -5.82
CA PHE A 200 -18.54 -5.03 -6.39
C PHE A 200 -19.98 -5.36 -5.99
N SER A 201 -20.35 -5.13 -4.72
CA SER A 201 -21.70 -5.37 -4.23
C SER A 201 -22.73 -4.42 -4.86
N GLY A 202 -22.40 -3.14 -5.01
CA GLY A 202 -23.25 -2.15 -5.69
C GLY A 202 -23.46 -2.50 -7.16
N PHE A 203 -22.42 -2.99 -7.85
CA PHE A 203 -22.55 -3.53 -9.20
C PHE A 203 -23.44 -4.78 -9.26
N ALA A 204 -23.31 -5.74 -8.32
CA ALA A 204 -24.18 -6.90 -8.26
C ALA A 204 -25.67 -6.51 -8.04
N TRP A 205 -25.94 -5.53 -7.16
CA TRP A 205 -27.28 -4.94 -7.02
C TRP A 205 -27.75 -4.21 -8.28
N LEU A 206 -26.86 -3.57 -9.04
CA LEU A 206 -27.20 -2.84 -10.26
C LEU A 206 -27.57 -3.80 -11.39
N VAL A 207 -26.83 -4.90 -11.53
CA VAL A 207 -27.21 -6.02 -12.39
C VAL A 207 -28.59 -6.54 -11.98
N PHE A 208 -28.83 -6.79 -10.69
CA PHE A 208 -30.14 -7.24 -10.21
C PHE A 208 -31.29 -6.25 -10.48
N ARG A 209 -31.11 -4.94 -10.23
CA ARG A 209 -32.10 -3.88 -10.56
C ARG A 209 -32.42 -3.90 -12.06
N VAL A 210 -31.40 -3.92 -12.91
CA VAL A 210 -31.59 -3.92 -14.36
C VAL A 210 -32.22 -5.23 -14.85
N THR A 211 -31.88 -6.39 -14.29
CA THR A 211 -32.57 -7.66 -14.56
C THR A 211 -34.06 -7.60 -14.22
N LEU A 212 -34.44 -7.00 -13.09
CA LEU A 212 -35.86 -6.80 -12.73
C LEU A 212 -36.59 -5.89 -13.74
N ILE A 213 -35.92 -4.85 -14.25
CA ILE A 213 -36.46 -3.97 -15.30
C ILE A 213 -36.63 -4.75 -16.62
N PHE A 214 -35.66 -5.58 -17.02
CA PHE A 214 -35.77 -6.44 -18.22
C PHE A 214 -36.88 -7.49 -18.11
N ILE A 215 -37.07 -8.11 -16.94
CA ILE A 215 -38.18 -9.04 -16.70
C ILE A 215 -39.52 -8.33 -16.90
N ASN A 216 -39.62 -7.08 -16.44
CA ASN A 216 -40.81 -6.24 -16.58
C ASN A 216 -40.75 -5.27 -17.78
N HIS A 217 -39.97 -5.57 -18.83
CA HIS A 217 -39.70 -4.63 -19.94
C HIS A 217 -40.98 -4.12 -20.61
N LYS A 218 -42.02 -4.96 -20.73
CA LYS A 218 -43.32 -4.58 -21.31
C LYS A 218 -44.00 -3.40 -20.59
N ASN A 219 -43.67 -3.21 -19.32
CA ASN A 219 -44.23 -2.17 -18.47
C ASN A 219 -43.26 -1.01 -18.24
N ASN A 220 -42.05 -1.06 -18.80
CA ASN A 220 -41.00 -0.05 -18.63
C ASN A 220 -40.69 0.63 -19.96
N HIS A 221 -40.36 1.92 -19.93
CA HIS A 221 -39.98 2.64 -21.15
C HIS A 221 -38.56 2.30 -21.59
N ASP A 222 -38.32 2.08 -22.89
CA ASP A 222 -37.02 1.64 -23.45
C ASP A 222 -35.83 2.52 -23.00
N ALA A 223 -36.04 3.81 -22.83
CA ALA A 223 -35.05 4.75 -22.30
C ALA A 223 -34.46 4.32 -20.93
N ILE A 224 -35.27 3.73 -20.05
CA ILE A 224 -34.85 3.22 -18.73
C ILE A 224 -34.01 1.95 -18.90
N LEU A 225 -34.38 1.06 -19.85
CA LEU A 225 -33.60 -0.13 -20.17
C LEU A 225 -32.23 0.23 -20.74
N ILE A 226 -32.19 1.12 -21.73
CA ILE A 226 -30.95 1.59 -22.38
C ILE A 226 -30.03 2.25 -21.35
N THR A 227 -30.54 3.19 -20.55
CA THR A 227 -29.73 3.89 -19.53
C THR A 227 -29.29 2.96 -18.40
N GLY A 228 -30.10 1.97 -18.02
CA GLY A 228 -29.70 0.90 -17.11
C GLY A 228 -28.54 0.04 -17.65
N VAL A 229 -28.56 -0.31 -18.93
CA VAL A 229 -27.47 -1.04 -19.61
C VAL A 229 -26.19 -0.19 -19.69
N VAL A 230 -26.31 1.08 -20.12
CA VAL A 230 -25.15 2.00 -20.20
C VAL A 230 -24.53 2.22 -18.82
N THR A 231 -25.35 2.38 -17.77
CA THR A 231 -24.86 2.52 -16.39
C THR A 231 -24.14 1.26 -15.92
N ASN A 232 -24.69 0.07 -16.17
CA ASN A 232 -24.02 -1.20 -15.89
C ASN A 232 -22.68 -1.32 -16.61
N LEU A 233 -22.62 -0.98 -17.90
CA LEU A 233 -21.37 -1.04 -18.67
C LEU A 233 -20.30 -0.07 -18.12
N CYS A 234 -20.69 1.17 -17.79
CA CYS A 234 -19.76 2.14 -17.20
C CYS A 234 -19.21 1.65 -15.86
N VAL A 235 -20.07 1.16 -14.96
CA VAL A 235 -19.64 0.62 -13.66
C VAL A 235 -18.76 -0.64 -13.84
N ALA A 236 -19.12 -1.53 -14.76
CA ALA A 236 -18.35 -2.75 -15.05
C ALA A 236 -16.92 -2.43 -15.53
N VAL A 237 -16.75 -1.51 -16.48
CA VAL A 237 -15.41 -1.11 -16.98
C VAL A 237 -14.62 -0.34 -15.92
N SER A 238 -15.30 0.48 -15.10
CA SER A 238 -14.68 1.15 -13.95
C SER A 238 -14.13 0.15 -12.91
N ILE A 239 -14.85 -0.94 -12.64
CA ILE A 239 -14.40 -2.03 -11.75
C ILE A 239 -13.28 -2.85 -12.41
N ALA A 240 -13.42 -3.22 -13.68
CA ALA A 240 -12.43 -4.02 -14.40
C ALA A 240 -11.07 -3.31 -14.51
N SER A 241 -11.07 -1.99 -14.78
CA SER A 241 -9.83 -1.20 -14.80
C SER A 241 -9.15 -1.12 -13.43
N ALA A 242 -9.91 -1.23 -12.33
CA ALA A 242 -9.41 -1.22 -10.96
C ALA A 242 -8.89 -2.58 -10.45
N PHE A 243 -8.95 -3.65 -11.26
CA PHE A 243 -8.43 -4.96 -10.87
C PHE A 243 -6.91 -4.91 -10.56
N PRO A 244 -6.43 -5.69 -9.55
CA PRO A 244 -5.02 -5.64 -9.13
C PRO A 244 -4.02 -5.88 -10.27
N TRP A 245 -4.33 -6.78 -11.21
CA TRP A 245 -3.48 -7.03 -12.37
C TRP A 245 -3.34 -5.78 -13.26
N VAL A 246 -4.45 -5.14 -13.65
CA VAL A 246 -4.46 -3.95 -14.52
C VAL A 246 -3.78 -2.77 -13.82
N ARG A 247 -4.21 -2.41 -12.61
CA ARG A 247 -3.72 -1.21 -11.91
C ARG A 247 -2.23 -1.30 -11.53
N ASN A 248 -1.72 -2.50 -11.26
CA ASN A 248 -0.31 -2.69 -10.85
C ASN A 248 0.63 -2.75 -12.08
N THR A 249 0.13 -3.11 -13.27
CA THR A 249 0.95 -3.23 -14.49
C THR A 249 0.83 -2.02 -15.41
N HIS A 250 -0.36 -1.41 -15.48
CA HIS A 250 -0.70 -0.32 -16.40
C HIS A 250 -1.37 0.84 -15.64
N HIS A 251 -0.67 1.43 -14.68
CA HIS A 251 -1.21 2.46 -13.78
C HIS A 251 -1.90 3.63 -14.52
N ASN A 252 -1.27 4.15 -15.58
CA ASN A 252 -1.81 5.25 -16.38
C ASN A 252 -3.11 4.85 -17.13
N VAL A 253 -3.22 3.59 -17.53
CA VAL A 253 -4.43 3.05 -18.17
C VAL A 253 -5.54 2.94 -17.14
N PHE A 254 -5.25 2.43 -15.94
CA PHE A 254 -6.18 2.40 -14.81
C PHE A 254 -6.70 3.81 -14.49
N GLU A 255 -5.81 4.78 -14.22
CA GLU A 255 -6.21 6.12 -13.80
C GLU A 255 -7.07 6.82 -14.87
N ARG A 256 -6.66 6.76 -16.15
CA ARG A 256 -7.40 7.37 -17.26
C ARG A 256 -8.81 6.80 -17.40
N HIS A 257 -8.95 5.47 -17.42
CA HIS A 257 -10.26 4.84 -17.59
C HIS A 257 -11.13 5.00 -16.35
N HIS A 258 -10.59 4.81 -15.15
CA HIS A 258 -11.35 4.91 -13.91
C HIS A 258 -11.84 6.35 -13.67
N ARG A 259 -11.05 7.38 -14.01
CA ARG A 259 -11.48 8.79 -13.95
C ARG A 259 -12.50 9.14 -15.04
N PHE A 260 -12.24 8.82 -16.30
CA PHE A 260 -13.13 9.17 -17.42
C PHE A 260 -14.48 8.43 -17.33
N ILE A 261 -14.45 7.12 -17.14
CA ILE A 261 -15.65 6.28 -17.03
C ILE A 261 -16.33 6.47 -15.67
N GLY A 262 -15.60 6.91 -14.64
CA GLY A 262 -16.20 7.38 -13.39
C GLY A 262 -17.14 8.58 -13.59
N TRP A 263 -16.71 9.59 -14.36
CA TRP A 263 -17.55 10.74 -14.71
C TRP A 263 -18.74 10.34 -15.60
N LEU A 264 -18.51 9.55 -16.65
CA LEU A 264 -19.58 9.06 -17.53
C LEU A 264 -20.59 8.18 -16.76
N GLY A 265 -20.10 7.33 -15.85
CA GLY A 265 -20.90 6.49 -14.98
C GLY A 265 -21.73 7.31 -13.99
N LEU A 266 -21.19 8.39 -13.43
CA LEU A 266 -21.95 9.31 -12.56
C LEU A 266 -23.09 9.98 -13.34
N LEU A 267 -22.81 10.51 -14.54
CA LEU A 267 -23.83 11.12 -15.40
C LEU A 267 -24.91 10.10 -15.81
N SER A 268 -24.50 8.90 -16.25
CA SER A 268 -25.41 7.81 -16.59
C SER A 268 -26.26 7.37 -15.39
N THR A 269 -25.68 7.35 -14.19
CA THR A 269 -26.41 7.03 -12.95
C THR A 269 -27.46 8.09 -12.64
N TRP A 270 -27.14 9.38 -12.79
CA TRP A 270 -28.12 10.46 -12.63
C TRP A 270 -29.30 10.33 -13.61
N VAL A 271 -29.01 10.10 -14.89
CA VAL A 271 -30.05 9.91 -15.90
C VAL A 271 -30.90 8.67 -15.58
N PHE A 272 -30.28 7.55 -15.20
CA PHE A 272 -30.97 6.31 -14.85
C PHE A 272 -31.86 6.44 -13.59
N VAL A 273 -31.40 7.19 -12.56
CA VAL A 273 -32.21 7.51 -11.38
C VAL A 273 -33.39 8.41 -11.74
N VAL A 274 -33.13 9.54 -12.42
CA VAL A 274 -34.20 10.49 -12.79
C VAL A 274 -35.25 9.83 -13.69
N LEU A 275 -34.85 9.05 -14.69
CA LEU A 275 -35.80 8.32 -15.54
C LEU A 275 -36.51 7.19 -14.79
N GLY A 276 -35.83 6.50 -13.87
CA GLY A 276 -36.42 5.42 -13.08
C GLY A 276 -37.44 5.91 -12.05
N ASP A 277 -37.22 7.08 -11.46
CA ASP A 277 -38.06 7.64 -10.40
C ASP A 277 -39.16 8.58 -10.94
N SER A 278 -39.05 9.05 -12.19
CA SER A 278 -40.09 9.85 -12.88
C SER A 278 -41.05 9.02 -13.73
N TYR A 279 -40.80 7.73 -13.94
CA TYR A 279 -41.68 6.87 -14.74
C TYR A 279 -42.60 6.03 -13.86
N ASP A 280 -43.92 6.25 -14.01
CA ASP A 280 -44.93 5.50 -13.27
C ASP A 280 -45.31 4.21 -14.03
N LEU A 281 -45.11 3.08 -13.35
CA LEU A 281 -45.40 1.73 -13.86
C LEU A 281 -46.90 1.37 -13.86
N GLU A 282 -47.74 2.09 -13.12
CA GLU A 282 -49.20 1.85 -13.07
C GLU A 282 -49.94 2.66 -14.12
N THR A 283 -49.58 3.93 -14.30
CA THR A 283 -50.19 4.80 -15.33
C THR A 283 -49.47 4.78 -16.69
N HIS A 284 -48.31 4.12 -16.77
CA HIS A 284 -47.40 4.12 -17.93
C HIS A 284 -47.01 5.54 -18.42
N SER A 285 -47.04 6.52 -17.52
CA SER A 285 -46.84 7.93 -17.82
C SER A 285 -45.58 8.49 -17.15
N TRP A 286 -45.05 9.55 -17.75
CA TRP A 286 -43.97 10.33 -17.15
C TRP A 286 -44.55 11.34 -16.17
N ASN A 287 -44.12 11.28 -14.91
CA ASN A 287 -44.38 12.30 -13.91
C ASN A 287 -43.17 13.26 -13.83
N PRO A 288 -43.24 14.48 -14.42
CA PRO A 288 -42.16 15.45 -14.36
C PRO A 288 -42.06 16.18 -13.01
N ASP A 289 -42.91 15.86 -12.02
CA ASP A 289 -42.86 16.52 -10.71
C ASP A 289 -41.62 16.11 -9.92
N GLY A 290 -40.65 17.04 -9.87
CA GLY A 290 -39.41 16.88 -9.13
C GLY A 290 -39.59 16.65 -7.63
N THR A 291 -40.74 16.99 -7.02
CA THR A 291 -40.97 16.71 -5.60
C THR A 291 -40.94 15.21 -5.30
N THR A 292 -41.49 14.38 -6.19
CA THR A 292 -41.52 12.93 -6.03
C THR A 292 -40.11 12.34 -6.05
N ILE A 293 -39.23 12.86 -6.91
CA ILE A 293 -37.82 12.46 -7.03
C ILE A 293 -37.03 12.88 -5.78
N LEU A 294 -37.24 14.10 -5.28
CA LEU A 294 -36.57 14.62 -4.07
C LEU A 294 -36.92 13.83 -2.80
N HIS A 295 -38.06 13.15 -2.76
CA HIS A 295 -38.44 12.25 -1.67
C HIS A 295 -37.85 10.83 -1.78
N GLN A 296 -37.26 10.44 -2.92
CA GLN A 296 -36.60 9.14 -3.06
C GLN A 296 -35.20 9.12 -2.44
N GLN A 297 -34.83 7.96 -1.88
CA GLN A 297 -33.48 7.73 -1.34
C GLN A 297 -32.40 7.77 -2.43
N ASP A 298 -32.75 7.32 -3.64
CA ASP A 298 -31.86 7.27 -4.81
C ASP A 298 -31.28 8.64 -5.15
N PHE A 299 -32.12 9.68 -5.14
CA PHE A 299 -31.72 11.07 -5.35
C PHE A 299 -30.63 11.50 -4.35
N TRP A 300 -30.86 11.30 -3.05
CA TRP A 300 -29.93 11.72 -2.00
C TRP A 300 -28.60 10.95 -2.04
N PHE A 301 -28.61 9.68 -2.44
CA PHE A 301 -27.39 8.92 -2.64
C PHE A 301 -26.63 9.37 -3.91
N ALA A 302 -27.31 9.63 -5.03
CA ALA A 302 -26.69 10.21 -6.23
C ALA A 302 -26.08 11.60 -5.96
N PHE A 303 -26.79 12.44 -5.20
CA PHE A 303 -26.31 13.74 -4.73
C PHE A 303 -25.08 13.63 -3.83
N GLY A 304 -25.12 12.73 -2.84
CA GLY A 304 -23.97 12.45 -1.97
C GLY A 304 -22.74 11.96 -2.75
N MET A 305 -22.93 11.06 -3.73
CA MET A 305 -21.84 10.60 -4.60
C MET A 305 -21.23 11.75 -5.39
N THR A 306 -22.07 12.63 -5.93
CA THR A 306 -21.63 13.82 -6.69
C THR A 306 -20.79 14.76 -5.83
N ILE A 307 -21.22 15.05 -4.60
CA ILE A 307 -20.44 15.87 -3.64
C ILE A 307 -19.10 15.22 -3.32
N PHE A 308 -19.07 13.93 -2.96
CA PHE A 308 -17.82 13.27 -2.57
C PHE A 308 -16.85 13.05 -3.74
N ILE A 309 -17.34 12.97 -4.98
CA ILE A 309 -16.52 12.98 -6.21
C ILE A 309 -15.97 14.37 -6.50
N LEU A 310 -16.74 15.44 -6.26
CA LEU A 310 -16.34 16.82 -6.52
C LEU A 310 -15.34 17.39 -5.50
N ILE A 311 -15.47 17.05 -4.21
CA ILE A 311 -14.60 17.58 -3.14
C ILE A 311 -13.09 17.53 -3.49
N PRO A 312 -12.52 16.38 -3.94
CA PRO A 312 -11.11 16.29 -4.32
C PRO A 312 -10.68 17.31 -5.38
N TRP A 313 -11.55 17.66 -6.33
CA TRP A 313 -11.22 18.61 -7.41
C TRP A 313 -11.10 20.05 -6.91
N PHE A 314 -11.73 20.37 -5.77
CA PHE A 314 -11.61 21.67 -5.11
C PHE A 314 -10.51 21.69 -4.02
N THR A 315 -10.00 20.53 -3.59
CA THR A 315 -8.94 20.42 -2.56
C THR A 315 -7.54 20.16 -3.13
N ILE A 316 -7.44 19.68 -4.38
CA ILE A 316 -6.17 19.54 -5.09
C ILE A 316 -5.51 20.91 -5.29
N ARG A 317 -4.23 20.99 -4.92
CA ARG A 317 -3.36 22.14 -5.15
C ARG A 317 -2.08 21.66 -5.80
N GLU A 318 -1.56 22.44 -6.74
CA GLU A 318 -0.21 22.22 -7.25
C GLU A 318 0.80 22.57 -6.15
N VAL A 319 1.79 21.69 -5.96
CA VAL A 319 2.89 21.89 -5.02
C VAL A 319 4.17 21.69 -5.80
N LYS A 320 5.08 22.66 -5.76
CA LYS A 320 6.42 22.51 -6.34
C LYS A 320 7.14 21.39 -5.61
N VAL A 321 7.58 20.38 -6.35
CA VAL A 321 8.35 19.25 -5.83
C VAL A 321 9.78 19.42 -6.32
N ASP A 322 10.67 19.84 -5.43
CA ASP A 322 12.09 19.89 -5.71
C ASP A 322 12.66 18.46 -5.62
N ILE A 323 13.15 17.94 -6.74
CA ILE A 323 13.68 16.57 -6.84
C ILE A 323 15.16 16.60 -6.46
N GLU A 324 15.45 16.45 -5.17
CA GLU A 324 16.80 16.18 -4.71
C GLU A 324 17.26 14.79 -5.15
N VAL A 325 18.03 14.73 -6.24
CA VAL A 325 18.76 13.52 -6.62
C VAL A 325 19.84 13.28 -5.56
N VAL A 326 19.56 12.38 -4.62
CA VAL A 326 20.53 11.94 -3.61
C VAL A 326 21.79 11.48 -4.35
N GLY A 327 22.88 12.23 -4.17
CA GLY A 327 24.12 12.02 -4.89
C GLY A 327 24.63 10.58 -4.75
N ARG A 328 25.25 10.06 -5.80
CA ARG A 328 25.84 8.70 -5.83
C ARG A 328 26.62 8.47 -4.54
N ILE A 329 26.20 7.47 -3.76
CA ILE A 329 26.94 7.01 -2.57
C ILE A 329 28.25 6.41 -3.09
N ILE A 330 29.33 7.18 -3.07
CA ILE A 330 30.67 6.70 -3.41
C ILE A 330 31.12 5.82 -2.25
N PHE A 331 31.09 4.50 -2.48
CA PHE A 331 31.66 3.54 -1.53
C PHE A 331 33.20 3.61 -1.64
N PRO A 332 33.94 3.54 -0.51
CA PRO A 332 35.40 3.50 -0.55
C PRO A 332 35.85 2.24 -1.30
N GLY A 333 36.40 2.45 -2.50
CA GLY A 333 36.81 1.39 -3.43
C GLY A 333 36.07 1.35 -4.78
N ASP A 334 35.26 2.34 -5.15
CA ASP A 334 34.74 2.49 -6.52
C ASP A 334 35.91 2.78 -7.51
N PRO A 335 36.16 1.92 -8.53
CA PRO A 335 37.28 2.11 -9.47
C PRO A 335 37.09 3.28 -10.46
N TYR A 336 36.01 4.05 -10.33
CA TYR A 336 35.71 5.24 -11.14
C TYR A 336 35.80 6.56 -10.34
N SER A 337 36.53 6.58 -9.22
CA SER A 337 36.86 7.79 -8.43
C SER A 337 38.07 8.54 -8.96
#